data_AF-A0A940UM99-F1
#
_entry.id   AF-A0A940UM99-F1
#
_cell.length_a   1.000
_cell.length_b   1.000
_cell.length_c   1.000
_cell.angle_alpha   90.00
_cell.angle_beta   90.00
_cell.angle_gamma   90.00
#
_symmetry.space_group_name_H-M   'P 1'
#
loop_
_entity.id
_entity.type
_entity.pdbx_description
1 polymer ?
#
loop_
_entity_poly.entity_id
_entity_poly.type
_entity_poly.pdbx_seq_one_letter_code
_entity_poly.pdbx_strand_id
1 'polypeptide(L)'
;MAAWDTYIQKDFSALTEDEEWVAVIRDLAPGRGKYRSTHARIRVSKDPKKYPETLWVRLGRGQLIETPCSMQILEYVDVFPKGM
;
A
#
# COMPACT_ATOMS: atom_id res chain seq x y z
N MET A 1 1.51 11.13 -10.50
CA MET A 1 0.82 10.23 -9.55
C MET A 1 1.84 9.22 -9.12
N ALA A 2 2.14 9.14 -7.82
CA ALA A 2 2.97 8.05 -7.34
C ALA A 2 2.12 6.77 -7.28
N ALA A 3 2.75 5.68 -7.71
CA ALA A 3 2.13 4.37 -7.81
C ALA A 3 2.79 3.47 -6.79
N TRP A 4 1.99 2.73 -6.05
CA TRP A 4 2.45 1.90 -4.95
C TRP A 4 1.86 0.50 -5.09
N ASP A 5 2.56 -0.51 -4.60
CA ASP A 5 1.96 -1.81 -4.31
C ASP A 5 1.96 -2.13 -2.82
N THR A 6 0.92 -2.86 -2.41
CA THR A 6 0.82 -3.48 -1.09
C THR A 6 0.53 -4.97 -1.24
N TYR A 7 0.77 -5.71 -0.16
CA TYR A 7 0.56 -7.14 -0.11
C TYR A 7 -0.41 -7.50 1.02
N ILE A 8 -1.46 -8.26 0.68
CA ILE A 8 -2.43 -8.79 1.63
C ILE A 8 -2.44 -10.32 1.57
N GLN A 9 -2.47 -10.98 2.74
CA GLN A 9 -2.30 -12.45 2.79
C GLN A 9 -3.56 -13.23 2.43
N LYS A 10 -4.74 -12.72 2.78
CA LYS A 10 -6.02 -13.43 2.65
C LYS A 10 -6.64 -13.17 1.28
N ASP A 11 -7.64 -12.30 1.25
CA ASP A 11 -8.48 -12.02 0.09
C ASP A 11 -8.66 -10.52 -0.04
N PHE A 12 -9.03 -10.05 -1.23
CA PHE A 12 -9.30 -8.63 -1.49
C PHE A 12 -10.43 -8.06 -0.63
N SER A 13 -11.36 -8.89 -0.16
CA SER A 13 -12.40 -8.50 0.80
C SER A 13 -11.84 -8.10 2.17
N ALA A 14 -10.63 -8.56 2.52
CA ALA A 14 -9.96 -8.19 3.76
C ALA A 14 -9.32 -6.79 3.70
N LEU A 15 -9.35 -6.13 2.54
CA LEU A 15 -8.93 -4.74 2.41
C LEU A 15 -9.96 -3.85 3.12
N THR A 16 -9.58 -3.33 4.29
CA THR A 16 -10.40 -2.37 5.04
C THR A 16 -10.44 -1.05 4.29
N GLU A 17 -11.64 -0.59 3.94
CA GLU A 17 -11.85 0.66 3.25
C GLU A 17 -12.06 1.78 4.25
N ASP A 18 -11.47 2.95 3.97
CA ASP A 18 -11.63 4.16 4.75
C ASP A 18 -11.19 4.06 6.23
N GLU A 19 -10.48 3.01 6.58
CA GLU A 19 -9.86 2.82 7.88
C GLU A 19 -8.35 3.06 7.80
N GLU A 20 -7.78 3.56 8.90
CA GLU A 20 -6.35 3.78 9.02
C GLU A 20 -5.68 2.51 9.55
N TRP A 21 -4.66 2.05 8.84
CA TRP A 21 -3.87 0.90 9.27
C TRP A 21 -2.40 1.06 8.89
N VAL A 22 -1.52 0.31 9.56
CA VAL A 22 -0.12 0.25 9.18
C VAL A 22 0.05 -0.85 8.13
N ALA A 23 0.54 -0.47 6.95
CA ALA A 23 0.80 -1.39 5.86
C ALA A 23 2.23 -1.24 5.34
N VAL A 24 2.73 -2.31 4.74
CA VAL A 24 3.94 -2.24 3.91
C VAL A 24 3.52 -1.75 2.54
N ILE A 25 4.00 -0.58 2.16
CA ILE A 25 3.85 -0.04 0.81
C ILE A 25 5.19 -0.09 0.10
N ARG A 26 5.15 -0.38 -1.20
CA ARG A 26 6.33 -0.47 -2.04
C ARG A 26 6.18 0.49 -3.21
N ASP A 27 7.23 1.28 -3.43
CA ASP A 27 7.24 2.31 -4.47
C ASP A 27 7.36 1.66 -5.86
N LEU A 28 6.45 1.99 -6.78
CA LEU A 28 6.49 1.56 -8.17
C LEU A 28 6.93 2.65 -9.14
N ALA A 29 7.20 3.86 -8.63
CA ALA A 29 7.69 4.96 -9.45
C ALA A 29 9.01 4.56 -10.14
N PRO A 30 9.21 4.94 -11.41
CA PRO A 30 10.44 4.65 -12.12
C PRO A 30 11.62 5.38 -11.45
N GLY A 31 12.72 4.66 -11.21
CA GLY A 31 13.94 5.23 -10.62
C GLY A 31 14.65 4.25 -9.68
N ARG A 32 15.67 4.74 -8.97
CA ARG A 32 16.42 3.94 -7.98
C ARG A 32 15.57 3.46 -6.80
N GLY A 33 14.48 4.17 -6.49
CA GLY A 33 13.54 3.83 -5.42
C GLY A 33 12.52 2.76 -5.79
N LYS A 34 12.47 2.34 -7.07
CA LYS A 34 11.51 1.33 -7.50
C LYS A 34 11.72 0.04 -6.72
N TYR A 35 10.61 -0.51 -6.22
CA TYR A 35 10.53 -1.66 -5.34
C TYR A 35 11.07 -1.48 -3.92
N ARG A 36 11.31 -0.23 -3.49
CA ARG A 36 11.63 0.05 -2.09
C ARG A 36 10.38 -0.09 -1.24
N SER A 37 10.42 -1.04 -0.30
CA SER A 37 9.37 -1.22 0.71
C SER A 37 9.59 -0.28 1.89
N THR A 38 8.52 0.30 2.39
CA THR A 38 8.49 1.08 3.63
C THR A 38 7.21 0.78 4.40
N HIS A 39 7.22 1.02 5.70
CA HIS A 39 6.01 0.92 6.49
C HIS A 39 5.39 2.31 6.62
N ALA A 40 4.08 2.38 6.45
CA ALA A 40 3.35 3.62 6.52
C ALA A 40 1.96 3.37 7.14
N ARG A 41 1.48 4.34 7.91
CA ARG A 41 0.05 4.42 8.21
C ARG A 41 -0.63 4.96 6.97
N ILE A 42 -1.55 4.18 6.42
CA ILE A 42 -2.26 4.51 5.19
C ILE A 42 -3.77 4.38 5.39
N ARG A 43 -4.51 5.05 4.52
CA ARG A 43 -5.94 4.87 4.33
C ARG A 43 -6.20 4.43 2.89
N VAL A 44 -7.06 3.44 2.67
CA VAL A 44 -7.27 2.82 1.35
C VAL A 44 -8.74 2.91 0.96
N SER A 45 -9.03 3.00 -0.34
CA SER A 45 -10.37 2.81 -0.90
C SER A 45 -10.30 2.00 -2.18
N LYS A 46 -11.31 1.16 -2.42
CA LYS A 46 -11.45 0.43 -3.68
C LYS A 46 -11.82 1.34 -4.84
N ASP A 47 -12.28 2.57 -4.57
CA ASP A 47 -12.45 3.58 -5.61
C ASP A 47 -11.08 4.17 -5.99
N PRO A 48 -10.58 3.99 -7.22
CA PRO A 48 -9.29 4.51 -7.66
C PRO A 48 -9.21 6.04 -7.72
N LYS A 49 -10.32 6.76 -7.56
CA LYS A 49 -10.37 8.23 -7.65
C LYS A 49 -10.50 8.94 -6.30
N LYS A 50 -10.69 8.19 -5.20
CA LYS A 50 -10.98 8.78 -3.89
C LYS A 50 -9.76 9.45 -3.25
N TYR A 51 -8.59 8.83 -3.38
CA TYR A 51 -7.34 9.30 -2.79
C TYR A 51 -6.26 9.59 -3.84
N PRO A 52 -5.24 10.41 -3.53
CA PRO A 52 -4.29 10.91 -4.53
C PRO A 52 -3.32 9.85 -5.06
N GLU A 53 -3.03 8.80 -4.30
CA GLU A 53 -2.05 7.77 -4.67
C GLU A 53 -2.74 6.57 -5.32
N THR A 54 -2.14 6.00 -6.36
CA THR A 54 -2.61 4.74 -6.95
C THR A 54 -2.03 3.57 -6.17
N LEU A 55 -2.90 2.65 -5.73
CA LEU A 55 -2.50 1.46 -4.98
C LEU A 55 -2.84 0.18 -5.75
N TRP A 56 -1.82 -0.61 -6.02
CA TRP A 56 -1.93 -1.95 -6.56
C TRP A 56 -1.91 -2.97 -5.42
N VAL A 57 -2.90 -3.86 -5.38
CA VAL A 57 -3.01 -4.86 -4.32
C VAL A 57 -2.55 -6.21 -4.85
N ARG A 58 -1.58 -6.83 -4.18
CA ARG A 58 -1.14 -8.21 -4.43
C ARG A 58 -1.61 -9.13 -3.32
N LEU A 59 -2.16 -10.28 -3.69
CA LEU A 59 -2.59 -11.32 -2.75
C LEU A 59 -1.43 -12.21 -2.32
N GLY A 60 -1.69 -13.02 -1.28
CA GLY A 60 -0.80 -14.02 -0.67
C GLY A 60 -0.03 -14.93 -1.64
N ARG A 61 -0.58 -15.12 -2.84
CA ARG A 61 -0.03 -15.99 -3.90
C ARG A 61 0.68 -15.22 -5.00
N GLY A 62 0.93 -13.92 -4.79
CA GLY A 62 1.51 -13.02 -5.79
C GLY A 62 0.53 -12.53 -6.86
N GLN A 63 -0.75 -12.94 -6.80
CA GLN A 63 -1.79 -12.53 -7.73
C GLN A 63 -2.07 -11.03 -7.57
N LEU A 64 -1.95 -10.28 -8.67
CA LEU A 64 -2.31 -8.87 -8.73
C LEU A 64 -3.82 -8.74 -8.92
N ILE A 65 -4.45 -7.86 -8.14
CA ILE A 65 -5.85 -7.49 -8.37
C ILE A 65 -5.92 -6.60 -9.60
N GLU A 66 -6.78 -6.95 -10.56
CA GLU A 66 -6.90 -6.26 -11.84
C GLU A 66 -7.37 -4.81 -11.68
N THR A 67 -8.16 -4.54 -10.64
CA THR A 67 -8.67 -3.21 -10.33
C THR A 67 -7.72 -2.46 -9.39
N PRO A 68 -7.16 -1.32 -9.82
CA PRO A 68 -6.37 -0.48 -8.93
C PRO A 68 -7.27 0.15 -7.86
N CYS A 69 -6.74 0.26 -6.66
CA CYS A 69 -7.31 1.00 -5.55
C CYS A 69 -6.69 2.41 -5.50
N SER A 70 -7.24 3.27 -4.65
CA SER A 70 -6.56 4.50 -4.24
C SER A 70 -6.14 4.43 -2.79
N MET A 71 -5.09 5.17 -2.43
CA MET A 71 -4.69 5.32 -1.03
C MET A 71 -4.19 6.72 -0.71
N GLN A 72 -4.14 7.00 0.58
CA GLN A 72 -3.49 8.17 1.14
C GLN A 72 -2.47 7.72 2.19
N ILE A 73 -1.26 8.24 2.09
CA ILE A 73 -0.23 8.06 3.10
C ILE A 73 -0.44 9.11 4.19
N LEU A 74 -0.62 8.68 5.43
CA LEU A 74 -0.81 9.57 6.59
C LEU A 74 0.52 9.84 7.29
N GLU A 75 1.32 8.80 7.53
CA GLU A 75 2.67 8.91 8.10
C GLU A 75 3.54 7.72 7.68
N TYR A 76 4.86 7.93 7.60
CA TYR A 76 5.83 6.85 7.50
C TYR A 76 6.20 6.35 8.91
N VAL A 77 6.21 5.04 9.09
CA VAL A 77 6.46 4.39 10.38
C VAL A 77 7.80 3.65 10.30
N ASP A 78 8.74 3.99 11.18
CA ASP A 78 9.93 3.18 11.38
C ASP A 78 9.60 2.00 12.29
N VAL A 79 9.79 0.79 11.77
CA VAL A 79 9.50 -0.46 12.51
C VAL A 79 10.76 -1.05 13.14
N PHE A 80 11.90 -0.38 12.99
CA PHE A 80 13.10 -0.75 13.73
C PHE A 80 12.87 -0.46 15.22
N PRO A 81 13.06 -1.45 16.11
CA PRO A 81 13.05 -1.18 17.54
C PRO A 81 14.12 -0.14 17.85
N LYS A 82 13.75 0.94 18.53
CA LYS A 82 14.73 1.88 19.07
C LYS A 82 15.57 1.15 20.12
N GLY A 83 16.80 0.77 19.76
CA GLY A 83 17.80 0.24 20.70
C GLY A 83 18.30 -1.19 20.48
N MET A 84 18.61 -1.58 19.23
CA MET A 84 19.63 -2.64 19.01
C MET A 84 21.03 -2.04 19.09
#